data_AF-A0AAQ3XPY1-F1
#
_entry.id   AF-A0AAQ3XPY1-F1
#
_cell.length_a   1.000
_cell.length_b   1.000
_cell.length_c   1.000
_cell.angle_alpha   90.00
_cell.angle_beta   90.00
_cell.angle_gamma   90.00
#
_symmetry.space_group_name_H-M   'P 1'
#
loop_
_entity.id
_entity.type
_entity.pdbx_description
1 polymer ?
#
loop_
_entity_poly.entity_id
_entity_poly.type
_entity_poly.pdbx_seq_one_letter_code
_entity_poly.pdbx_strand_id
1 'polypeptide(L)'
;MAAQVDFTDAGELTLFINESQVAFLEDMMRQSGVLETAQMAGAFQLLRSNDMIWSRLVRDYLMGERAAPSDLMSWNADATRMPYRMHSDYLHKLFLNNDLAEGRYLADGQPVALSDLRVPMFVVGTVRDHVAPWRSVHKIHLLANADIAFVPASGGHNAGIVAQPSEEEHSYQLLEKKTDQPYVGPDEWLRRAVNRDGSWWLEWVQFLMAHSGAWVPAQSGFHAPEGRLPLDDAPGQYVLQH
;
A
#
# COMPACT_ATOMS: atom_id res chain seq x y z
N MET A 1 1.03 6.57 1.55
CA MET A 1 0.60 5.20 1.21
C MET A 1 0.94 4.28 2.37
N ALA A 2 0.05 3.35 2.72
CA ALA A 2 0.34 2.26 3.66
C ALA A 2 1.17 1.18 2.96
N ALA A 3 2.48 1.43 2.88
CA ALA A 3 3.42 0.54 2.21
C ALA A 3 4.11 -0.37 3.23
N GLN A 4 3.97 -1.68 3.04
CA GLN A 4 4.72 -2.66 3.83
C GLN A 4 6.10 -2.87 3.22
N VAL A 5 7.10 -2.89 4.09
CA VAL A 5 8.49 -3.20 3.73
C VAL A 5 9.01 -4.45 4.46
N ASP A 6 8.25 -4.91 5.45
CA ASP A 6 8.47 -6.13 6.23
C ASP A 6 7.15 -6.90 6.25
N PHE A 7 7.20 -8.12 5.73
CA PHE A 7 6.05 -8.97 5.48
C PHE A 7 5.88 -10.09 6.51
N THR A 8 6.66 -10.10 7.61
CA THR A 8 6.49 -11.10 8.67
C THR A 8 5.08 -11.03 9.29
N ASP A 9 4.51 -9.82 9.35
CA ASP A 9 3.13 -9.58 9.79
C ASP A 9 2.30 -8.97 8.64
N ALA A 10 2.30 -9.61 7.46
CA ALA A 10 1.61 -9.12 6.25
C ALA A 10 0.07 -9.22 6.29
N GLY A 11 -0.54 -9.07 7.48
CA GLY A 11 -1.98 -9.13 7.66
C GLY A 11 -2.57 -10.49 7.28
N GLU A 12 -3.83 -10.47 6.84
CA GLU A 12 -4.56 -11.69 6.46
C GLU A 12 -3.87 -12.46 5.32
N LEU A 13 -3.08 -11.79 4.47
CA LEU A 13 -2.33 -12.41 3.37
C LEU A 13 -1.33 -13.48 3.84
N THR A 14 -0.78 -13.38 5.06
CA THR A 14 0.10 -14.42 5.62
C THR A 14 -0.61 -15.77 5.83
N LEU A 15 -1.92 -15.77 6.00
CA LEU A 15 -2.72 -17.01 6.10
C LEU A 15 -2.85 -17.73 4.74
N PHE A 16 -2.57 -17.03 3.64
CA PHE A 16 -2.78 -17.49 2.27
C PHE A 16 -1.49 -17.77 1.50
N ILE A 17 -0.33 -17.54 2.11
CA ILE A 17 0.96 -17.64 1.42
C ILE A 17 1.86 -18.64 2.14
N ASN A 18 1.81 -19.88 1.64
CA ASN A 18 2.82 -20.91 1.90
C ASN A 18 3.34 -21.47 0.55
N GLU A 19 4.43 -22.23 0.59
CA GLU A 19 5.06 -22.73 -0.64
C GLU A 19 4.12 -23.52 -1.55
N SER A 20 3.21 -24.32 -0.97
CA SER A 20 2.26 -25.11 -1.76
C SER A 20 1.21 -24.25 -2.46
N GLN A 21 0.76 -23.17 -1.81
CA GLN A 21 -0.18 -22.20 -2.37
C GLN A 21 0.47 -21.38 -3.48
N VAL A 22 1.73 -20.94 -3.28
CA VAL A 22 2.47 -20.21 -4.30
C VAL A 22 2.73 -21.12 -5.51
N ALA A 23 3.20 -22.35 -5.30
CA ALA A 23 3.42 -23.31 -6.39
C ALA A 23 2.14 -23.59 -7.19
N PHE A 24 0.98 -23.65 -6.53
CA PHE A 24 -0.32 -23.80 -7.21
C PHE A 24 -0.64 -22.58 -8.09
N LEU A 25 -0.49 -21.35 -7.57
CA LEU A 25 -0.69 -20.12 -8.34
C LEU A 25 0.27 -20.04 -9.53
N GLU A 26 1.52 -20.46 -9.35
CA GLU A 26 2.50 -20.51 -10.43
C GLU A 26 2.13 -21.50 -11.53
N ASP A 27 1.60 -22.67 -11.17
CA ASP A 27 1.17 -23.66 -12.17
C ASP A 27 0.00 -23.13 -13.02
N MET A 28 -0.94 -22.43 -12.39
CA MET A 28 -2.02 -21.73 -13.11
C MET A 28 -1.46 -20.66 -14.06
N MET A 29 -0.56 -19.81 -13.57
CA MET A 29 0.04 -18.73 -14.36
C MET A 29 1.00 -19.23 -15.45
N ARG A 30 1.61 -20.41 -15.29
CA ARG A 30 2.54 -20.99 -16.28
C ARG A 30 1.87 -21.18 -17.64
N GLN A 31 0.56 -21.45 -17.66
CA GLN A 31 -0.20 -21.68 -18.89
C GLN A 31 -0.68 -20.39 -19.55
N SER A 32 -1.12 -19.40 -18.76
CA SER A 32 -1.70 -18.13 -19.23
C SER A 32 -0.71 -16.95 -19.30
N GLY A 33 0.43 -17.04 -18.61
CA GLY A 33 1.42 -15.96 -18.47
C GLY A 33 1.04 -14.88 -17.44
N VAL A 34 -0.18 -14.91 -16.92
CA VAL A 34 -0.78 -13.97 -15.95
C VAL A 34 -1.78 -14.73 -15.08
N LEU A 35 -2.14 -14.19 -13.91
CA LEU A 35 -3.25 -14.71 -13.11
C LEU A 35 -4.53 -13.96 -13.48
N GLU A 36 -5.47 -14.64 -14.14
CA GLU A 36 -6.77 -14.02 -14.47
C GLU A 36 -7.64 -13.84 -13.21
N THR A 37 -8.45 -12.78 -13.16
CA THR A 37 -9.29 -12.45 -12.00
C THR A 37 -10.22 -13.61 -11.59
N ALA A 38 -10.76 -14.34 -12.57
CA ALA A 38 -11.61 -15.50 -12.31
C ALA A 38 -10.83 -16.70 -11.70
N GLN A 39 -9.57 -16.87 -12.12
CA GLN A 39 -8.67 -17.89 -11.58
C GLN A 39 -8.27 -17.56 -10.14
N MET A 40 -8.03 -16.28 -9.86
CA MET A 40 -7.74 -15.78 -8.52
C MET A 40 -8.90 -16.07 -7.56
N ALA A 41 -10.14 -15.74 -7.93
CA ALA A 41 -11.32 -16.04 -7.12
C ALA A 41 -11.48 -17.56 -6.85
N GLY A 42 -11.26 -18.40 -7.87
CA GLY A 42 -11.30 -19.86 -7.72
C GLY A 42 -10.17 -20.43 -6.85
N ALA A 43 -8.95 -19.93 -7.00
CA ALA A 43 -7.80 -20.30 -6.18
C ALA A 43 -8.03 -19.93 -4.70
N PHE A 44 -8.56 -18.74 -4.43
CA PHE A 44 -8.89 -18.32 -3.06
C PHE A 44 -10.05 -19.12 -2.44
N GLN A 45 -11.05 -19.52 -3.23
CA GLN A 45 -12.09 -20.43 -2.75
C GLN A 45 -11.54 -21.82 -2.38
N LEU A 46 -10.53 -22.31 -3.11
CA LEU A 46 -9.92 -23.62 -2.91
C LEU A 46 -8.87 -23.64 -1.77
N LEU A 47 -8.17 -22.52 -1.53
CA LEU A 47 -7.08 -22.41 -0.54
C LEU A 47 -7.54 -22.02 0.89
N ARG A 48 -8.86 -22.06 1.10
CA ARG A 48 -9.67 -21.86 2.33
C ARG A 48 -10.12 -20.45 2.69
N SER A 49 -11.38 -20.45 3.12
CA SER A 49 -12.29 -19.41 3.58
C SER A 49 -11.83 -18.68 4.84
N ASN A 50 -11.43 -17.42 4.76
CA ASN A 50 -12.00 -16.40 5.65
C ASN A 50 -11.70 -14.94 5.28
N ASP A 51 -12.69 -14.12 5.69
CA ASP A 51 -12.68 -12.71 6.10
C ASP A 51 -12.85 -11.58 5.08
N MET A 52 -12.08 -11.49 3.98
CA MET A 52 -12.37 -10.42 3.00
C MET A 52 -13.60 -10.72 2.11
N ILE A 53 -13.81 -11.99 1.76
CA ILE A 53 -14.99 -12.43 0.98
C ILE A 53 -16.19 -12.67 1.92
N TRP A 54 -15.95 -13.16 3.14
CA TRP A 54 -17.02 -13.52 4.08
C TRP A 54 -17.74 -12.31 4.68
N SER A 55 -17.04 -11.22 5.03
CA SER A 55 -17.70 -10.04 5.63
C SER A 55 -18.69 -9.34 4.68
N ARG A 56 -18.33 -9.23 3.39
CA ARG A 56 -19.21 -8.70 2.34
C ARG A 56 -20.34 -9.69 2.02
N LEU A 57 -20.04 -10.99 1.89
CA LEU A 57 -21.09 -12.01 1.67
C LEU A 57 -22.08 -12.09 2.85
N VAL A 58 -21.65 -11.96 4.10
CA VAL A 58 -22.58 -11.92 5.24
C VAL A 58 -23.52 -10.73 5.14
N ARG A 59 -23.02 -9.52 4.85
CA ARG A 59 -23.91 -8.35 4.72
C ARG A 59 -24.81 -8.42 3.49
N ASP A 60 -24.23 -8.69 2.33
CA ASP A 60 -24.96 -8.64 1.07
C ASP A 60 -25.95 -9.81 0.92
N TYR A 61 -25.56 -11.01 1.39
CA TYR A 61 -26.34 -12.24 1.22
C TYR A 61 -27.14 -12.64 2.47
N LEU A 62 -26.56 -12.60 3.68
CA LEU A 62 -27.28 -13.01 4.90
C LEU A 62 -28.12 -11.87 5.51
N MET A 63 -27.64 -10.63 5.46
CA MET A 63 -28.37 -9.46 6.01
C MET A 63 -29.24 -8.75 4.97
N GLY A 64 -29.04 -9.03 3.66
CA GLY A 64 -29.79 -8.39 2.57
C GLY A 64 -29.47 -6.90 2.38
N GLU A 65 -28.41 -6.40 3.02
CA GLU A 65 -27.99 -5.01 2.99
C GLU A 65 -27.12 -4.75 1.77
N ARG A 66 -27.73 -4.67 0.58
CA ARG A 66 -26.99 -4.27 -0.63
C ARG A 66 -26.53 -2.82 -0.48
N ALA A 67 -25.23 -2.63 -0.23
CA ALA A 67 -24.64 -1.30 -0.26
C ALA A 67 -24.80 -0.69 -1.66
N ALA A 68 -25.16 0.59 -1.73
CA ALA A 68 -25.14 1.32 -2.98
C ALA A 68 -23.72 1.29 -3.57
N PRO A 69 -23.55 1.10 -4.89
CA PRO A 69 -22.24 1.11 -5.50
C PRO A 69 -21.56 2.45 -5.24
N SER A 70 -20.33 2.40 -4.70
CA SER A 70 -19.49 3.58 -4.46
C SER A 70 -18.32 3.63 -5.46
N ASP A 71 -17.68 4.78 -5.60
CA ASP A 71 -16.52 4.95 -6.49
C ASP A 71 -15.39 3.97 -6.16
N LEU A 72 -15.15 3.72 -4.85
CA LEU A 72 -14.19 2.72 -4.40
C LEU A 72 -14.56 1.30 -4.80
N MET A 73 -15.85 0.96 -4.88
CA MET A 73 -16.29 -0.34 -5.36
C MET A 73 -16.05 -0.50 -6.86
N SER A 74 -16.32 0.55 -7.65
CA SER A 74 -16.01 0.57 -9.08
C SER A 74 -14.51 0.42 -9.33
N TRP A 75 -13.68 1.19 -8.61
CA TRP A 75 -12.22 1.07 -8.68
C TRP A 75 -11.72 -0.33 -8.29
N ASN A 76 -12.25 -0.93 -7.22
CA ASN A 76 -11.82 -2.26 -6.77
C ASN A 76 -12.26 -3.39 -7.72
N ALA A 77 -13.27 -3.17 -8.55
CA ALA A 77 -13.72 -4.14 -9.55
C ALA A 77 -12.88 -4.10 -10.83
N ASP A 78 -12.19 -2.98 -11.11
CA ASP A 78 -11.36 -2.77 -12.30
C ASP A 78 -9.95 -3.34 -12.09
N ALA A 79 -9.85 -4.66 -12.16
CA ALA A 79 -8.62 -5.39 -11.86
C ALA A 79 -7.59 -5.28 -12.99
N THR A 80 -6.31 -5.16 -12.62
CA THR A 80 -5.18 -5.17 -13.55
C THR A 80 -4.46 -6.51 -13.55
N ARG A 81 -3.98 -6.96 -14.72
CA ARG A 81 -3.14 -8.17 -14.83
C ARG A 81 -1.68 -7.86 -14.46
N MET A 82 -1.03 -8.83 -13.81
CA MET A 82 0.42 -8.80 -13.54
C MET A 82 1.12 -9.96 -14.26
N PRO A 83 2.26 -9.74 -14.95
CA PRO A 83 3.03 -10.81 -15.57
C PRO A 83 3.49 -11.86 -14.55
N TYR A 84 3.46 -13.14 -14.94
CA TYR A 84 3.84 -14.30 -14.13
C TYR A 84 5.13 -14.09 -13.34
N ARG A 85 6.21 -13.66 -14.01
CA ARG A 85 7.51 -13.49 -13.37
C ARG A 85 7.48 -12.45 -12.25
N MET A 86 6.79 -11.33 -12.47
CA MET A 86 6.66 -10.28 -11.45
C MET A 86 5.83 -10.79 -10.26
N HIS A 87 4.74 -11.50 -10.54
CA HIS A 87 3.88 -12.06 -9.51
C HIS A 87 4.59 -13.13 -8.66
N SER A 88 5.31 -14.04 -9.30
CA SER A 88 6.12 -15.07 -8.64
C SER A 88 7.22 -14.46 -7.78
N ASP A 89 8.00 -13.53 -8.34
CA ASP A 89 9.07 -12.85 -7.60
C ASP A 89 8.52 -12.10 -6.38
N TYR A 90 7.36 -11.44 -6.50
CA TYR A 90 6.73 -10.72 -5.40
C TYR A 90 6.29 -11.65 -4.26
N LEU A 91 5.62 -12.78 -4.59
CA LEU A 91 5.20 -13.77 -3.60
C LEU A 91 6.37 -14.45 -2.90
N HIS A 92 7.38 -14.90 -3.65
CA HIS A 92 8.54 -15.58 -3.09
C HIS A 92 9.43 -14.63 -2.30
N LYS A 93 9.87 -13.54 -2.93
CA LYS A 93 10.91 -12.69 -2.34
C LYS A 93 10.37 -11.83 -1.22
N LEU A 94 9.11 -11.37 -1.28
CA LEU A 94 8.57 -10.50 -0.24
C LEU A 94 7.71 -11.27 0.77
N PHE A 95 6.66 -11.96 0.33
CA PHE A 95 5.74 -12.59 1.28
C PHE A 95 6.28 -13.85 1.95
N LEU A 96 6.92 -14.75 1.20
CA LEU A 96 7.47 -15.99 1.77
C LEU A 96 8.79 -15.74 2.48
N ASN A 97 9.74 -15.10 1.79
CA ASN A 97 11.12 -15.01 2.27
C ASN A 97 11.46 -13.68 2.95
N ASN A 98 10.61 -12.66 2.83
CA ASN A 98 10.86 -11.33 3.41
C ASN A 98 12.24 -10.74 3.04
N ASP A 99 12.73 -11.04 1.85
CA ASP A 99 14.09 -10.75 1.39
C ASP A 99 14.42 -9.25 1.41
N LEU A 100 13.41 -8.37 1.28
CA LEU A 100 13.61 -6.91 1.35
C LEU A 100 13.98 -6.46 2.76
N ALA A 101 13.22 -6.88 3.78
CA ALA A 101 13.52 -6.53 5.17
C ALA A 101 14.77 -7.24 5.68
N GLU A 102 15.06 -8.44 5.16
CA GLU A 102 16.22 -9.24 5.54
C GLU A 102 17.49 -8.94 4.72
N GLY A 103 17.46 -7.95 3.83
CA GLY A 103 18.63 -7.49 3.09
C GLY A 103 19.16 -8.46 2.03
N ARG A 104 18.32 -9.40 1.56
CA ARG A 104 18.64 -10.37 0.49
C ARG A 104 18.07 -9.99 -0.87
N TYR A 105 17.23 -8.96 -0.93
CA TYR A 105 16.56 -8.57 -2.17
C TYR A 105 17.55 -8.01 -3.19
N LEU A 106 17.48 -8.51 -4.43
CA LEU A 106 18.29 -8.06 -5.56
C LEU A 106 17.41 -7.35 -6.59
N ALA A 107 17.69 -6.08 -6.87
CA ALA A 107 17.11 -5.32 -7.99
C ALA A 107 18.18 -5.18 -9.09
N ASP A 108 17.89 -5.64 -10.31
CA ASP A 108 18.85 -5.68 -11.42
C ASP A 108 20.21 -6.31 -11.05
N GLY A 109 20.17 -7.34 -10.20
CA GLY A 109 21.35 -8.05 -9.70
C GLY A 109 22.14 -7.31 -8.61
N GLN A 110 21.69 -6.12 -8.19
CA GLN A 110 22.30 -5.34 -7.11
C GLN A 110 21.53 -5.51 -5.79
N PRO A 111 22.22 -5.69 -4.66
CA PRO A 111 21.56 -5.76 -3.36
C PRO A 111 20.90 -4.43 -3.01
N VAL A 112 19.69 -4.51 -2.47
CA VAL A 112 18.93 -3.37 -1.97
C VAL A 112 18.82 -3.47 -0.46
N ALA A 113 19.27 -2.43 0.25
CA ALA A 113 19.11 -2.31 1.69
C ALA A 113 18.32 -1.03 2.02
N LEU A 114 17.21 -1.17 2.74
CA LEU A 114 16.43 -0.02 3.21
C LEU A 114 17.23 0.90 4.14
N SER A 115 18.27 0.34 4.77
CA SER A 115 19.19 1.08 5.62
C SER A 115 20.03 2.11 4.87
N ASP A 116 20.00 2.13 3.52
CA ASP A 116 20.63 3.15 2.67
C ASP A 116 19.74 4.36 2.38
N LEU A 117 18.46 4.32 2.77
CA LEU A 117 17.57 5.47 2.70
C LEU A 117 18.02 6.56 3.68
N ARG A 118 18.19 7.79 3.19
CA ARG A 118 18.57 8.98 3.98
C ARG A 118 17.56 10.12 3.85
N VAL A 119 16.64 10.03 2.90
CA VAL A 119 15.66 11.09 2.62
C VAL A 119 14.57 11.06 3.69
N PRO A 120 14.12 12.22 4.21
CA PRO A 120 13.00 12.27 5.15
C PRO A 120 11.77 11.53 4.61
N MET A 121 11.12 10.75 5.46
CA MET A 121 10.01 9.89 5.08
C MET A 121 8.72 10.34 5.77
N PHE A 122 7.66 10.50 4.97
CA PHE A 122 6.29 10.63 5.48
C PHE A 122 5.57 9.30 5.26
N VAL A 123 5.32 8.58 6.35
CA VAL A 123 4.79 7.21 6.32
C VAL A 123 3.40 7.20 6.92
N VAL A 124 2.45 6.57 6.22
CA VAL A 124 1.06 6.50 6.65
C VAL A 124 0.69 5.04 6.85
N GLY A 125 0.00 4.71 7.93
CA GLY A 125 -0.67 3.42 8.11
C GLY A 125 -2.10 3.65 8.59
N THR A 126 -3.04 2.76 8.28
CA THR A 126 -4.42 2.91 8.76
C THR A 126 -4.67 2.00 9.98
N VAL A 127 -5.33 2.52 11.01
CA VAL A 127 -5.46 1.84 12.31
C VAL A 127 -6.26 0.54 12.21
N ARG A 128 -7.20 0.45 11.26
CA ARG A 128 -8.02 -0.75 10.97
C ARG A 128 -7.64 -1.40 9.64
N ASP A 129 -6.40 -1.23 9.18
CA ASP A 129 -5.90 -1.89 7.99
C ASP A 129 -5.69 -3.39 8.25
N HIS A 130 -6.37 -4.24 7.49
CA HIS A 130 -6.16 -5.69 7.51
C HIS A 130 -5.29 -6.17 6.33
N VAL A 131 -5.13 -5.32 5.30
CA VAL A 131 -4.31 -5.61 4.11
C VAL A 131 -2.85 -5.29 4.41
N ALA A 132 -2.60 -4.09 4.93
CA ALA A 132 -1.28 -3.61 5.33
C ALA A 132 -1.32 -3.12 6.78
N PRO A 133 -1.33 -4.02 7.78
CA PRO A 133 -1.44 -3.64 9.18
C PRO A 133 -0.42 -2.56 9.55
N TRP A 134 -0.88 -1.45 10.13
CA TRP A 134 -0.02 -0.29 10.40
C TRP A 134 1.18 -0.64 11.29
N ARG A 135 1.07 -1.67 12.15
CA ARG A 135 2.19 -2.18 12.96
C ARG A 135 3.30 -2.81 12.11
N SER A 136 2.95 -3.49 11.01
CA SER A 136 3.91 -3.97 10.01
C SER A 136 4.52 -2.79 9.25
N VAL A 137 3.71 -1.83 8.80
CA VAL A 137 4.20 -0.58 8.16
C VAL A 137 5.17 0.16 9.09
N HIS A 138 4.88 0.21 10.39
CA HIS A 138 5.70 0.87 11.41
C HIS A 138 7.11 0.26 11.52
N LYS A 139 7.34 -0.99 11.08
CA LYS A 139 8.67 -1.61 11.09
C LYS A 139 9.68 -0.90 10.18
N ILE A 140 9.26 0.01 9.30
CA ILE A 140 10.18 0.89 8.57
C ILE A 140 11.17 1.61 9.48
N HIS A 141 10.76 1.94 10.73
CA HIS A 141 11.64 2.56 11.73
C HIS A 141 12.84 1.69 12.15
N LEU A 142 12.76 0.37 11.94
CA LEU A 142 13.86 -0.57 12.20
C LEU A 142 14.79 -0.71 11.00
N LEU A 143 14.31 -0.37 9.80
CA LEU A 143 14.95 -0.71 8.54
C LEU A 143 15.55 0.51 7.83
N ALA A 144 15.01 1.72 8.02
CA ALA A 144 15.46 2.94 7.37
C ALA A 144 16.26 3.85 8.32
N ASN A 145 17.34 4.44 7.79
CA ASN A 145 18.19 5.42 8.48
C ASN A 145 17.82 6.85 8.06
N ALA A 146 16.58 7.24 8.35
CA ALA A 146 16.04 8.55 7.98
C ALA A 146 15.16 9.14 9.09
N ASP A 147 14.90 10.44 8.98
CA ASP A 147 13.85 11.10 9.74
C ASP A 147 12.50 10.58 9.25
N ILE A 148 11.64 10.17 10.20
CA ILE A 148 10.34 9.58 9.88
C ILE A 148 9.24 10.36 10.59
N ALA A 149 8.32 10.94 9.81
CA ALA A 149 7.01 11.36 10.25
C ALA A 149 6.04 10.19 10.00
N PHE A 150 5.49 9.60 11.07
CA PHE A 150 4.59 8.45 10.96
C PHE A 150 3.18 8.81 11.38
N VAL A 151 2.22 8.48 10.53
CA VAL A 151 0.81 8.84 10.64
C VAL A 151 -0.08 7.60 10.70
N PRO A 152 -0.53 7.19 11.89
CA PRO A 152 -1.67 6.30 12.04
C PRO A 152 -2.97 7.05 11.73
N ALA A 153 -3.56 6.80 10.57
CA ALA A 153 -4.84 7.37 10.14
C ALA A 153 -6.03 6.48 10.59
N SER A 154 -7.15 7.09 10.94
CA SER A 154 -8.39 6.38 11.25
C SER A 154 -8.96 5.66 10.03
N GLY A 155 -9.72 4.59 10.23
CA GLY A 155 -10.36 3.84 9.15
C GLY A 155 -9.57 2.60 8.73
N GLY A 156 -10.10 1.90 7.72
CA GLY A 156 -9.45 0.75 7.08
C GLY A 156 -8.65 1.15 5.84
N HIS A 157 -8.12 0.17 5.10
CA HIS A 157 -7.14 0.38 4.02
C HIS A 157 -7.44 1.57 3.10
N ASN A 158 -8.56 1.53 2.37
CA ASN A 158 -8.92 2.61 1.44
C ASN A 158 -9.52 3.82 2.16
N ALA A 159 -10.41 3.59 3.12
CA ALA A 159 -11.14 4.67 3.81
C ALA A 159 -10.24 5.59 4.66
N GLY A 160 -9.12 5.08 5.18
CA GLY A 160 -8.15 5.89 5.91
C GLY A 160 -7.10 6.55 5.02
N ILE A 161 -6.86 6.03 3.81
CA ILE A 161 -5.92 6.62 2.84
C ILE A 161 -6.60 7.72 2.03
N VAL A 162 -7.82 7.47 1.54
CA VAL A 162 -8.65 8.44 0.84
C VAL A 162 -9.41 9.27 1.87
N ALA A 163 -8.74 10.26 2.43
CA ALA A 163 -9.27 11.13 3.48
C ALA A 163 -9.40 12.56 2.95
N GLN A 164 -10.52 12.90 2.30
CA GLN A 164 -10.66 14.22 1.69
C GLN A 164 -10.69 15.32 2.77
N PRO A 165 -10.00 16.47 2.61
CA PRO A 165 -9.96 17.51 3.65
C PRO A 165 -11.31 18.15 3.98
N SER A 166 -12.31 18.02 3.10
CA SER A 166 -13.67 18.50 3.34
C SER A 166 -14.53 17.55 4.17
N GLU A 167 -14.06 16.33 4.44
CA GLU A 167 -14.77 15.34 5.25
C GLU A 167 -14.34 15.45 6.73
N GLU A 168 -15.32 15.51 7.62
CA GLU A 168 -15.09 15.72 9.07
C GLU A 168 -14.89 14.40 9.85
N GLU A 169 -15.15 13.25 9.22
CA GLU A 169 -15.16 11.93 9.89
C GLU A 169 -13.76 11.30 10.06
N HIS A 170 -12.72 11.97 9.53
CA HIS A 170 -11.35 11.50 9.62
C HIS A 170 -10.66 11.98 10.89
N SER A 171 -9.73 11.18 11.38
CA SER A 171 -8.76 11.58 12.39
C SER A 171 -7.45 10.86 12.13
N TYR A 172 -6.37 11.39 12.68
CA TYR A 172 -5.07 10.76 12.58
C TYR A 172 -4.20 11.15 13.78
N GLN A 173 -3.18 10.35 14.01
CA GLN A 173 -2.13 10.70 14.96
C GLN A 173 -0.86 11.07 14.18
N LEU A 174 -0.03 11.92 14.76
CA LEU A 174 1.28 12.25 14.19
C LEU A 174 2.34 12.32 15.29
N LEU A 175 3.47 11.71 14.99
CA LEU A 175 4.71 11.87 15.73
C LEU A 175 5.88 11.84 14.74
N GLU A 176 6.98 12.45 15.12
CA GLU A 176 8.21 12.42 14.35
C GLU A 176 9.33 11.75 15.15
N LYS A 177 10.13 10.95 14.46
CA LYS A 177 11.39 10.39 14.97
C LYS A 177 12.53 10.89 14.12
N LYS A 178 13.50 11.53 14.76
CA LYS A 178 14.78 11.87 14.11
C LYS A 178 15.68 10.65 13.98
N THR A 179 16.54 10.65 12.98
CA THR A 179 17.41 9.50 12.66
C THR A 179 18.21 9.02 13.87
N ASP A 180 18.74 9.95 14.66
CA ASP A 180 19.59 9.73 15.85
C ASP A 180 18.81 9.40 17.14
N GLN A 181 17.48 9.49 17.12
CA GLN A 181 16.66 9.18 18.29
C GLN A 181 16.46 7.67 18.48
N PRO A 182 16.29 7.21 19.74
CA PRO A 182 16.05 5.81 20.03
C PRO A 182 14.74 5.32 19.38
N TYR A 183 14.71 4.02 19.10
CA TYR A 183 13.50 3.36 18.61
C TYR A 183 12.35 3.49 19.61
N VAL A 184 11.15 3.72 19.08
CA VAL A 184 9.90 3.77 19.83
C VAL A 184 9.00 2.67 19.26
N GLY A 185 8.58 1.71 20.08
CA GLY A 185 7.69 0.63 19.64
C GLY A 185 6.31 1.15 19.22
N PRO A 186 5.56 0.42 18.37
CA PRO A 186 4.30 0.87 17.80
C PRO A 186 3.25 1.25 18.87
N ASP A 187 3.13 0.49 19.96
CA ASP A 187 2.14 0.80 21.00
C ASP A 187 2.53 2.02 21.84
N GLU A 188 3.83 2.26 22.05
CA GLU A 188 4.33 3.50 22.67
C GLU A 188 4.17 4.68 21.71
N TRP A 189 4.40 4.47 20.41
CA TRP A 189 4.16 5.47 19.36
C TRP A 189 2.73 5.96 19.40
N LEU A 190 1.76 5.04 19.41
CA LEU A 190 0.34 5.36 19.46
C LEU A 190 -0.05 6.12 20.73
N ARG A 191 0.60 5.83 21.88
CA ARG A 191 0.37 6.57 23.13
C ARG A 191 0.97 7.98 23.13
N ARG A 192 2.08 8.18 22.42
CA ARG A 192 2.80 9.47 22.38
C ARG A 192 2.33 10.39 21.26
N ALA A 193 1.85 9.82 20.16
CA ALA A 193 1.45 10.57 18.99
C ALA A 193 0.19 11.40 19.27
N VAL A 194 0.25 12.67 18.88
CA VAL A 194 -0.83 13.63 19.13
C VAL A 194 -1.98 13.32 18.18
N ASN A 195 -3.17 13.09 18.73
CA ASN A 195 -4.38 12.92 17.94
C ASN A 195 -4.85 14.25 17.37
N ARG A 196 -5.25 14.25 16.10
CA ARG A 196 -5.74 15.40 15.34
C ARG A 196 -6.97 14.99 14.55
N ASP A 197 -7.97 15.86 14.56
CA ASP A 197 -9.20 15.67 13.78
C ASP A 197 -9.00 16.18 12.34
N GLY A 198 -9.72 15.57 11.40
CA GLY A 198 -9.67 15.88 9.97
C GLY A 198 -8.66 15.05 9.18
N SER A 199 -8.40 15.49 7.95
CA SER A 199 -7.55 14.77 7.00
C SER A 199 -6.05 14.93 7.29
N TRP A 200 -5.32 13.82 7.26
CA TRP A 200 -3.85 13.82 7.32
C TRP A 200 -3.19 14.40 6.06
N TRP A 201 -3.92 14.57 4.96
CA TRP A 201 -3.37 15.15 3.73
C TRP A 201 -2.81 16.56 3.96
N LEU A 202 -3.38 17.31 4.89
CA LEU A 202 -2.88 18.65 5.23
C LEU A 202 -1.48 18.62 5.84
N GLU A 203 -1.18 17.61 6.66
CA GLU A 203 0.18 17.39 7.20
C GLU A 203 1.14 16.94 6.11
N TRP A 204 0.66 16.07 5.22
CA TRP A 204 1.47 15.63 4.09
C TRP A 204 1.83 16.80 3.16
N VAL A 205 0.90 17.70 2.88
CA VAL A 205 1.16 18.93 2.11
C VAL A 205 2.18 19.81 2.84
N GLN A 206 2.05 20.01 4.15
CA GLN A 206 3.04 20.77 4.94
C GLN A 206 4.43 20.11 4.88
N PHE A 207 4.50 18.79 5.04
CA PHE A 207 5.73 18.03 4.90
C PHE A 207 6.33 18.22 3.50
N LEU A 208 5.55 18.08 2.44
CA LEU A 208 6.02 18.30 1.06
C LEU A 208 6.49 19.73 0.83
N MET A 209 5.78 20.74 1.32
CA MET A 209 6.18 22.14 1.20
C MET A 209 7.55 22.39 1.81
N ALA A 210 7.85 21.78 2.97
CA ALA A 210 9.17 21.89 3.60
C ALA A 210 10.31 21.24 2.79
N HIS A 211 9.98 20.32 1.87
CA HIS A 211 10.94 19.53 1.10
C HIS A 211 10.89 19.78 -0.43
N SER A 212 10.05 20.70 -0.91
CA SER A 212 9.85 20.97 -2.36
C SER A 212 10.63 22.17 -2.88
N GLY A 213 11.49 22.78 -2.05
CA GLY A 213 12.25 23.96 -2.42
C GLY A 213 11.41 25.24 -2.50
N ALA A 214 11.94 26.25 -3.18
CA ALA A 214 11.27 27.56 -3.29
C ALA A 214 10.10 27.53 -4.28
N TRP A 215 9.08 28.32 -4.00
CA TRP A 215 7.98 28.56 -4.93
C TRP A 215 8.49 29.22 -6.21
N VAL A 216 8.08 28.65 -7.34
CA VAL A 216 8.32 29.21 -8.67
C VAL A 216 6.99 29.48 -9.37
N PRO A 217 6.93 30.44 -10.31
CA PRO A 217 5.73 30.62 -11.13
C PRO A 217 5.33 29.33 -11.83
N ALA A 218 4.02 29.06 -11.87
CA ALA A 218 3.49 27.92 -12.59
C ALA A 218 3.85 28.01 -14.08
N GLN A 219 4.27 26.90 -14.67
CA GLN A 219 4.56 26.83 -16.10
C GLN A 219 3.24 26.93 -16.89
N SER A 220 3.25 27.70 -17.98
CA SER A 220 2.05 28.00 -18.78
C SER A 220 1.62 26.87 -19.74
N GLY A 221 2.34 25.76 -19.79
CA GLY A 221 2.04 24.63 -20.66
C GLY A 221 2.75 23.34 -20.22
N PHE A 222 2.25 22.21 -20.71
CA PHE A 222 2.86 20.91 -20.46
C PHE A 222 4.21 20.82 -21.18
N HIS A 223 5.29 20.58 -20.43
CA HIS A 223 6.59 20.26 -21.02
C HIS A 223 6.53 18.85 -21.58
N ALA A 224 6.36 18.70 -22.89
CA ALA A 224 6.85 17.50 -23.54
C ALA A 224 8.39 17.50 -23.42
N PRO A 225 9.03 16.37 -23.05
CA PRO A 225 10.49 16.26 -23.09
C PRO A 225 11.01 16.72 -24.45
N GLU A 226 12.15 17.41 -24.49
CA GLU A 226 12.71 17.99 -25.72
C GLU A 226 12.59 17.02 -26.91
N GLY A 227 11.87 17.44 -27.95
CA GLY A 227 11.67 16.66 -29.18
C GLY A 227 10.49 15.69 -29.19
N ARG A 228 9.62 15.68 -28.17
CA ARG A 228 8.37 14.90 -28.19
C ARG A 228 7.14 15.80 -28.34
N LEU A 229 6.14 15.33 -29.08
CA LEU A 229 4.82 15.95 -29.08
C LEU A 229 4.08 15.59 -27.79
N PRO A 230 3.22 16.46 -27.26
CA PRO A 230 2.26 16.08 -26.22
C PRO A 230 1.46 14.85 -26.67
N LEU A 231 1.27 13.89 -25.77
CA LEU A 231 0.39 12.74 -25.97
C LEU A 231 -1.08 13.15 -25.79
N ASP A 232 -1.99 12.17 -25.82
CA ASP A 232 -3.40 12.37 -25.51
C ASP A 232 -3.62 12.99 -24.12
N ASP A 233 -4.73 13.70 -23.96
CA ASP A 233 -5.16 14.26 -22.68
C ASP A 233 -5.29 13.17 -21.59
N ALA A 234 -5.03 13.55 -20.34
CA ALA A 234 -5.31 12.69 -19.20
C ALA A 234 -6.80 12.26 -19.20
N PRO A 235 -7.12 11.00 -18.83
CA PRO A 235 -6.26 10.04 -18.13
C PRO A 235 -5.46 9.10 -19.06
N GLY A 236 -5.48 9.34 -20.38
CA GLY A 236 -4.83 8.48 -21.36
C GLY A 236 -5.54 7.15 -21.60
N GLN A 237 -4.92 6.27 -22.40
CA GLN A 237 -5.55 5.04 -22.89
C GLN A 237 -5.31 3.80 -22.02
N TYR A 238 -4.23 3.75 -21.24
CA TYR A 238 -3.85 2.54 -20.50
C TYR A 238 -4.81 2.22 -19.35
N VAL A 239 -5.37 3.25 -18.70
CA VAL A 239 -6.37 3.08 -17.63
C VAL A 239 -7.72 2.56 -18.16
N LEU A 240 -7.94 2.60 -19.48
CA LEU A 240 -9.19 2.17 -20.13
C LEU A 240 -9.08 0.74 -20.70
N GLN A 241 -7.98 0.04 -20.44
CA GLN A 241 -7.76 -1.33 -20.92
C GLN A 241 -8.33 -2.36 -19.93
N HIS A 242 -9.02 -3.38 -20.45
CA HIS A 242 -9.62 -4.49 -19.69
C HIS A 242 -9.13 -5.85 -20.22
#